data_AF-A0A2M8ERN9-F1
#
_entry.id   AF-A0A2M8ERN9-F1
#
_cell.length_a   1.000
_cell.length_b   1.000
_cell.length_c   1.000
_cell.angle_alpha   90.00
_cell.angle_beta   90.00
_cell.angle_gamma   90.00
#
_symmetry.space_group_name_H-M   'P 1'
#
loop_
_entity.id
_entity.type
_entity.pdbx_description
1 polymer ?
#
loop_
_entity_poly.entity_id
_entity_poly.type
_entity_poly.pdbx_seq_one_letter_code
_entity_poly.pdbx_strand_id
1 'polypeptide(L)'
;MPEPEKKLNIESSSDIKDEEILIKSLSNPRLFEILVQKYQDSFLRTANRVLNNIEEAEDAVQDAFVKIYFNAKKFKKQDGIEFKSWAFKVLFNTALTRYRRAKRFKTEAEYNDALLSVQDKDCDADFKRRGERDMIDSVLRQMPDDLSAILKQHYLDDMPYADISASKGISIGAIKMKLFRARKLFKEIMGSIE
;
A
#
# COMPACT_ATOMS: atom_id res chain seq x y z
N MET A 1 -15.13 -11.14 -37.37
CA MET A 1 -14.90 -9.69 -37.23
C MET A 1 -15.00 -9.35 -35.75
N PRO A 2 -13.91 -8.99 -35.06
CA PRO A 2 -14.02 -8.41 -33.72
C PRO A 2 -14.31 -6.90 -33.84
N GLU A 3 -15.19 -6.41 -32.96
CA GLU A 3 -15.65 -5.02 -32.86
C GLU A 3 -14.50 -4.06 -32.51
N PRO A 4 -14.56 -2.79 -32.94
CA PRO A 4 -13.53 -1.81 -32.60
C PRO A 4 -13.61 -1.44 -31.12
N GLU A 5 -12.50 -1.68 -30.41
CA GLU A 5 -12.27 -1.37 -29.01
C GLU A 5 -12.51 0.12 -28.72
N LYS A 6 -13.44 0.40 -27.80
CA LYS A 6 -13.59 1.72 -27.18
C LYS A 6 -12.38 2.00 -26.31
N LYS A 7 -11.38 2.69 -26.87
CA LYS A 7 -10.37 3.42 -26.09
C LYS A 7 -11.11 4.29 -25.06
N LEU A 8 -10.85 4.08 -23.77
CA LEU A 8 -11.28 5.03 -22.75
C LEU A 8 -10.57 6.35 -23.06
N ASN A 9 -11.33 7.35 -23.50
CA ASN A 9 -10.84 8.69 -23.78
C ASN A 9 -10.26 9.31 -22.49
N ILE A 10 -8.92 9.30 -22.37
CA ILE A 10 -8.14 9.94 -21.30
C ILE A 10 -8.31 11.48 -21.33
N GLU A 11 -8.88 12.04 -22.41
CA GLU A 11 -9.05 13.48 -22.62
C GLU A 11 -10.19 14.15 -21.83
N SER A 12 -10.96 13.43 -21.01
CA SER A 12 -12.00 14.04 -20.15
C SER A 12 -11.64 14.13 -18.66
N SER A 13 -10.40 13.81 -18.27
CA SER A 13 -10.01 13.59 -16.86
C SER A 13 -9.43 14.82 -16.13
N SER A 14 -9.39 16.02 -16.72
CA SER A 14 -8.79 17.19 -16.05
C SER A 14 -9.62 17.78 -14.91
N ASP A 15 -10.90 17.40 -14.76
CA ASP A 15 -11.82 18.01 -13.78
C ASP A 15 -12.24 17.08 -12.63
N ILE A 16 -11.81 15.81 -12.62
CA ILE A 16 -12.16 14.89 -11.52
C ILE A 16 -11.14 15.06 -10.39
N LYS A 17 -11.63 15.42 -9.21
CA LYS A 17 -10.81 15.55 -8.00
C LYS A 17 -10.20 14.21 -7.60
N ASP A 18 -8.99 14.24 -7.04
CA ASP A 18 -8.26 13.02 -6.64
C ASP A 18 -9.04 12.19 -5.61
N GLU A 19 -9.78 12.87 -4.74
CA GLU A 19 -10.69 12.26 -3.77
C GLU A 19 -11.78 11.43 -4.45
N GLU A 20 -12.33 11.93 -5.55
CA GLU A 20 -13.37 11.22 -6.30
C GLU A 20 -12.79 10.02 -7.05
N ILE A 21 -11.57 10.16 -7.60
CA ILE A 21 -10.86 9.05 -8.23
C ILE A 21 -10.60 7.95 -7.20
N LEU A 22 -10.15 8.31 -5.99
CA LEU A 22 -9.92 7.36 -4.90
C LEU A 22 -11.19 6.58 -4.55
N ILE A 23 -12.32 7.27 -4.38
CA ILE A 23 -13.59 6.61 -4.02
C ILE A 23 -14.12 5.75 -5.18
N LYS A 24 -14.08 6.24 -6.42
CA LYS A 24 -14.50 5.46 -7.61
C LYS A 24 -13.61 4.22 -7.80
N SER A 25 -12.33 4.31 -7.42
CA SER A 25 -11.39 3.18 -7.51
C SER A 25 -11.75 1.99 -6.61
N LEU A 26 -12.62 2.20 -5.60
CA LEU A 26 -13.12 1.10 -4.77
C LEU A 26 -14.11 0.19 -5.51
N SER A 27 -14.81 0.71 -6.52
CA SER A 27 -15.72 -0.08 -7.35
C SER A 27 -15.08 -0.51 -8.67
N ASN A 28 -14.14 0.30 -9.19
CA ASN A 28 -13.34 -0.02 -10.36
C ASN A 28 -11.86 0.19 -10.04
N PRO A 29 -11.16 -0.85 -9.54
CA PRO A 29 -9.75 -0.76 -9.12
C PRO A 29 -8.83 -0.06 -10.11
N ARG A 30 -9.05 -0.23 -11.42
CA ARG A 30 -8.22 0.38 -12.47
C ARG A 30 -8.17 1.91 -12.41
N LEU A 31 -9.21 2.57 -11.89
CA LEU A 31 -9.20 4.04 -11.75
C LEU A 31 -8.14 4.54 -10.76
N PHE A 32 -7.66 3.70 -9.85
CA PHE A 32 -6.57 4.06 -8.94
C PHE A 32 -5.26 4.32 -9.68
N GLU A 33 -5.07 3.73 -10.87
CA GLU A 33 -3.87 3.93 -11.68
C GLU A 33 -3.60 5.40 -11.97
N ILE A 34 -4.66 6.19 -12.15
CA ILE A 34 -4.56 7.65 -12.38
C ILE A 34 -3.85 8.32 -11.20
N LEU A 35 -4.14 7.90 -9.96
CA LEU A 35 -3.47 8.41 -8.76
C LEU A 35 -2.02 7.90 -8.69
N VAL A 36 -1.78 6.64 -9.05
CA VAL A 36 -0.43 6.07 -9.08
C VAL A 36 0.45 6.85 -10.06
N GLN A 37 0.02 7.01 -11.31
CA GLN A 37 0.75 7.75 -12.35
C GLN A 37 0.99 9.21 -11.93
N LYS A 38 -0.01 9.87 -11.34
CA LYS A 38 0.09 11.27 -10.90
C LYS A 38 1.10 11.47 -9.75
N TYR A 39 1.17 10.53 -8.82
CA TYR A 39 1.92 10.71 -7.57
C TYR A 39 3.25 9.95 -7.49
N GLN A 40 3.45 8.87 -8.27
CA GLN A 40 4.60 7.96 -8.10
C GLN A 40 5.95 8.68 -8.11
N ASP A 41 6.20 9.60 -9.04
CA ASP A 41 7.50 10.24 -9.19
C ASP A 41 7.78 11.17 -8.01
N SER A 42 6.74 11.88 -7.56
CA SER A 42 6.83 12.77 -6.40
C SER A 42 7.00 11.99 -5.10
N PHE A 43 6.35 10.83 -4.99
CA PHE A 43 6.49 9.94 -3.86
C PHE A 43 7.89 9.33 -3.80
N LEU A 44 8.41 8.90 -4.95
CA LEU A 44 9.74 8.31 -5.05
C LEU A 44 10.81 9.32 -4.65
N ARG A 45 10.72 10.56 -5.14
CA ARG A 45 11.64 11.65 -4.73
C ARG A 45 11.60 11.89 -3.22
N THR A 46 10.41 11.92 -2.62
CA THR A 46 10.26 12.16 -1.17
C THR A 46 10.77 10.99 -0.34
N ALA A 47 10.40 9.75 -0.69
CA ALA A 47 10.85 8.56 0.01
C ALA A 47 12.37 8.38 -0.10
N ASN A 48 12.95 8.66 -1.27
CA ASN A 48 14.40 8.57 -1.46
C ASN A 48 15.17 9.60 -0.62
N ARG A 49 14.63 10.80 -0.40
CA ARG A 49 15.22 11.78 0.54
C ARG A 49 15.24 11.30 1.98
N VAL A 50 14.29 10.46 2.38
CA VAL A 50 14.20 9.91 3.75
C VAL A 50 15.09 8.68 3.92
N LEU A 51 15.06 7.78 2.93
CA LEU A 51 15.69 6.46 3.03
C LEU A 51 17.13 6.44 2.50
N ASN A 52 17.47 7.37 1.61
CA ASN A 52 18.76 7.44 0.91
C ASN A 52 19.16 6.10 0.25
N ASN A 53 18.16 5.38 -0.24
CA ASN A 53 18.28 4.12 -0.96
C ASN A 53 17.07 4.02 -1.90
N ILE A 54 17.35 3.91 -3.21
CA ILE A 54 16.31 3.93 -4.24
C ILE A 54 15.41 2.69 -4.18
N GLU A 55 15.97 1.51 -3.94
CA GLU A 55 15.21 0.25 -3.87
C GLU A 55 14.24 0.28 -2.68
N GLU A 56 14.73 0.73 -1.51
CA GLU A 56 13.88 0.90 -0.33
C GLU A 56 12.82 1.99 -0.53
N ALA A 57 13.14 3.03 -1.29
CA ALA A 57 12.21 4.09 -1.63
C ALA A 57 11.09 3.60 -2.55
N GLU A 58 11.41 2.85 -3.60
CA GLU A 58 10.42 2.24 -4.50
C GLU A 58 9.47 1.32 -3.75
N ASP A 59 10.01 0.48 -2.88
CA ASP A 59 9.22 -0.40 -2.03
C ASP A 59 8.35 0.39 -1.02
N ALA A 60 8.85 1.48 -0.44
CA ALA A 60 8.08 2.36 0.44
C ALA A 60 6.93 3.06 -0.30
N VAL A 61 7.16 3.47 -1.55
CA VAL A 61 6.12 4.05 -2.42
C VAL A 61 5.01 3.02 -2.68
N GLN A 62 5.38 1.78 -3.01
CA GLN A 62 4.39 0.71 -3.21
C GLN A 62 3.58 0.45 -1.93
N ASP A 63 4.25 0.33 -0.78
CA ASP A 63 3.57 0.17 0.52
C ASP A 63 2.60 1.33 0.81
N ALA A 64 3.01 2.56 0.49
CA ALA A 64 2.19 3.74 0.71
C ALA A 64 0.92 3.69 -0.17
N PHE A 65 1.03 3.33 -1.45
CA PHE A 65 -0.13 3.19 -2.33
C PHE A 65 -1.09 2.09 -1.88
N VAL A 66 -0.57 0.95 -1.42
CA VAL A 66 -1.39 -0.10 -0.82
C VAL A 66 -2.14 0.45 0.40
N LYS A 67 -1.43 1.09 1.34
CA LYS A 67 -2.07 1.68 2.53
C LYS A 67 -3.11 2.76 2.18
N ILE A 68 -2.84 3.58 1.17
CA ILE A 68 -3.78 4.60 0.66
C ILE A 68 -5.06 3.92 0.15
N TYR A 69 -4.93 2.89 -0.70
CA TYR A 69 -6.08 2.18 -1.26
C TYR A 69 -6.91 1.49 -0.17
N PHE A 70 -6.25 0.79 0.75
CA PHE A 70 -6.91 0.07 1.84
C PHE A 70 -7.59 1.02 2.85
N ASN A 71 -7.11 2.26 2.98
CA ASN A 71 -7.72 3.27 3.85
C ASN A 71 -8.58 4.30 3.10
N ALA A 72 -8.87 4.08 1.82
CA ALA A 72 -9.66 4.99 1.00
C ALA A 72 -11.05 5.31 1.57
N LYS A 73 -11.68 4.34 2.27
CA LYS A 73 -12.97 4.56 2.93
C LYS A 73 -12.85 5.42 4.20
N LYS A 74 -11.74 5.31 4.95
CA LYS A 74 -11.45 6.16 6.12
C LYS A 74 -11.08 7.58 5.77
N PHE A 75 -10.57 7.79 4.55
CA PHE A 75 -10.33 9.11 4.03
C PHE A 75 -11.62 9.95 3.90
N LYS A 76 -12.83 9.36 4.09
CA LYS A 76 -14.13 10.05 4.14
C LYS A 76 -14.02 11.40 4.86
N LYS A 77 -13.93 12.47 4.06
CA LYS A 77 -13.97 13.90 4.40
C LYS A 77 -13.82 14.15 5.90
N GLN A 78 -12.62 13.96 6.45
CA GLN A 78 -12.27 14.75 7.63
C GLN A 78 -12.21 16.18 7.12
N ASP A 79 -13.22 16.98 7.49
CA ASP A 79 -13.51 18.31 6.97
C ASP A 79 -12.24 19.13 6.68
N GLY A 80 -11.90 19.28 5.40
CA GLY A 80 -10.85 20.20 4.91
C GLY A 80 -9.48 19.61 4.55
N ILE A 81 -9.23 18.30 4.69
CA ILE A 81 -7.91 17.72 4.31
C ILE A 81 -7.91 17.30 2.83
N GLU A 82 -7.00 17.89 2.04
CA GLU A 82 -6.76 17.49 0.65
C GLU A 82 -6.15 16.08 0.57
N PHE A 83 -6.60 15.27 -0.41
CA PHE A 83 -6.05 13.94 -0.69
C PHE A 83 -4.53 13.94 -0.75
N LYS A 84 -3.97 14.92 -1.46
CA LYS A 84 -2.52 15.08 -1.62
C LYS A 84 -1.80 15.12 -0.28
N SER A 85 -2.25 15.98 0.64
CA SER A 85 -1.63 16.14 1.97
C SER A 85 -1.67 14.83 2.76
N TRP A 86 -2.84 14.18 2.78
CA TRP A 86 -3.01 12.89 3.45
C TRP A 86 -2.14 11.78 2.85
N ALA A 87 -2.09 11.68 1.52
CA ALA A 87 -1.33 10.68 0.80
C ALA A 87 0.19 10.84 1.04
N PHE A 88 0.70 12.08 1.04
CA PHE A 88 2.10 12.36 1.41
C PHE A 88 2.39 12.05 2.88
N LYS A 89 1.44 12.23 3.80
CA LYS A 89 1.59 11.80 5.20
C LYS A 89 1.72 10.27 5.31
N VAL A 90 0.88 9.52 4.59
CA VAL A 90 0.97 8.04 4.54
C VAL A 90 2.33 7.59 4.01
N LEU A 91 2.81 8.21 2.93
CA LEU A 91 4.13 7.95 2.37
C LEU A 91 5.25 8.24 3.39
N PHE A 92 5.25 9.45 3.96
CA PHE A 92 6.32 9.88 4.86
C PHE A 92 6.43 8.98 6.09
N ASN A 93 5.30 8.61 6.69
CA ASN A 93 5.27 7.69 7.81
C ASN A 93 5.79 6.30 7.43
N THR A 94 5.44 5.83 6.23
CA THR A 94 5.93 4.54 5.70
C THR A 94 7.44 4.56 5.50
N ALA A 95 7.99 5.62 4.90
CA ALA A 95 9.43 5.80 4.71
C ALA A 95 10.17 5.95 6.06
N LEU A 96 9.64 6.75 6.99
CA LEU A 96 10.24 6.97 8.31
C LEU A 96 10.28 5.68 9.14
N THR A 97 9.22 4.87 9.08
CA THR A 97 9.16 3.55 9.74
C THR A 97 10.25 2.62 9.21
N ARG A 98 10.40 2.55 7.88
CA ARG A 98 11.47 1.77 7.25
C ARG A 98 12.86 2.26 7.63
N TYR A 99 13.09 3.58 7.59
CA TYR A 99 14.34 4.19 8.02
C TYR A 99 14.71 3.81 9.47
N ARG A 100 13.75 3.91 10.40
CA ARG A 100 13.96 3.54 11.81
C ARG A 100 14.31 2.06 11.97
N ARG A 101 13.64 1.17 11.23
CA ARG A 101 13.94 -0.28 11.24
C ARG A 101 15.35 -0.54 10.71
N ALA A 102 15.71 0.02 9.55
CA ALA A 102 17.04 -0.15 8.96
C ALA A 102 18.18 0.36 9.88
N LYS A 103 17.96 1.48 10.58
CA LYS A 103 18.94 2.02 11.54
C LYS A 103 19.10 1.12 12.77
N ARG A 104 18.02 0.51 13.27
CA ARG A 104 18.08 -0.47 14.36
C ARG A 104 18.88 -1.70 13.94
N PHE A 105 18.62 -2.27 12.77
CA PHE A 105 19.40 -3.38 12.23
C PHE A 105 20.89 -3.06 12.04
N LYS A 106 21.25 -1.82 11.69
CA LYS A 106 22.66 -1.39 11.63
C LYS A 106 23.33 -1.27 13.01
N THR A 107 22.55 -1.09 14.06
CA THR A 107 23.04 -0.95 15.46
C THR A 107 22.99 -2.30 16.20
N GLU A 108 22.08 -3.19 15.83
CA GLU A 108 21.90 -4.55 16.37
C GLU A 108 22.71 -5.64 15.63
N ALA A 109 23.59 -5.27 14.69
CA ALA A 109 24.53 -6.21 14.08
C ALA A 109 25.53 -6.84 15.09
N GLU A 110 25.48 -6.45 16.38
CA GLU A 110 26.22 -7.06 17.49
C GLU A 110 25.35 -7.87 18.49
N TYR A 111 24.03 -8.01 18.32
CA TYR A 111 23.24 -8.85 19.24
C TYR A 111 22.02 -9.51 18.58
N ASN A 112 21.89 -10.81 18.84
CA ASN A 112 20.96 -11.75 18.22
C ASN A 112 19.48 -11.32 18.17
N ASP A 113 18.89 -11.60 17.01
CA ASP A 113 17.50 -11.88 16.61
C ASP A 113 16.42 -12.01 17.72
N ALA A 114 15.99 -10.89 18.34
CA ALA A 114 14.88 -10.94 19.31
C ALA A 114 13.88 -9.77 19.32
N LEU A 115 14.02 -8.72 18.50
CA LEU A 115 13.18 -7.52 18.71
C LEU A 115 12.65 -6.85 17.44
N LEU A 116 11.87 -7.58 16.64
CA LEU A 116 11.14 -7.01 15.49
C LEU A 116 9.69 -6.60 15.77
N SER A 117 9.25 -6.60 17.03
CA SER A 117 7.94 -6.07 17.45
C SER A 117 7.99 -4.59 17.81
N VAL A 118 8.43 -3.73 16.89
CA VAL A 118 8.15 -2.30 17.05
C VAL A 118 6.71 -2.08 16.63
N GLN A 119 5.80 -2.17 17.61
CA GLN A 119 4.44 -1.69 17.47
C GLN A 119 4.51 -0.20 17.05
N ASP A 120 4.17 0.07 15.80
CA ASP A 120 3.98 1.41 15.22
C ASP A 120 2.73 2.05 15.85
N LYS A 121 2.81 2.41 17.14
CA LYS A 121 1.67 2.95 17.90
C LYS A 121 1.27 4.37 17.51
N ASP A 122 2.11 5.11 16.80
CA ASP A 122 1.90 6.55 16.62
C ASP A 122 1.23 6.95 15.29
N CYS A 123 0.96 6.00 14.39
CA CYS A 123 0.19 6.28 13.16
C CYS A 123 -0.90 5.26 12.84
N ASP A 124 -0.85 4.02 13.36
CA ASP A 124 -1.98 3.08 13.22
C ASP A 124 -3.13 3.35 14.20
N ALA A 125 -2.88 4.17 15.24
CA ALA A 125 -3.89 4.47 16.26
C ALA A 125 -5.11 5.22 15.70
N ASP A 126 -4.93 6.04 14.67
CA ASP A 126 -6.02 6.83 14.06
C ASP A 126 -6.79 6.07 12.95
N PHE A 127 -6.35 4.88 12.56
CA PHE A 127 -6.88 4.16 11.39
C PHE A 127 -7.61 2.84 11.73
N LYS A 128 -7.96 2.60 13.00
CA LYS A 128 -8.62 1.36 13.43
C LYS A 128 -10.13 1.49 13.63
N ARG A 129 -10.92 0.85 12.75
CA ARG A 129 -11.99 -0.11 13.11
C ARG A 129 -12.79 -0.63 11.89
N ARG A 130 -13.32 -1.84 12.10
CA ARG A 130 -14.02 -2.77 11.21
C ARG A 130 -15.28 -2.14 10.58
N GLY A 131 -15.25 -1.91 9.26
CA GLY A 131 -16.45 -1.64 8.47
C GLY A 131 -16.25 -1.75 6.94
N GLU A 132 -15.08 -2.18 6.46
CA GLU A 132 -14.59 -1.81 5.12
C GLU A 132 -14.51 -2.97 4.11
N ARG A 133 -14.95 -4.17 4.50
CA ARG A 133 -14.53 -5.46 3.90
C ARG A 133 -15.00 -5.71 2.47
N ASP A 134 -16.15 -5.20 2.04
CA ASP A 134 -16.80 -5.74 0.82
C ASP A 134 -16.18 -5.30 -0.52
N MET A 135 -15.39 -4.23 -0.56
CA MET A 135 -14.84 -3.68 -1.82
C MET A 135 -13.37 -4.02 -2.06
N ILE A 136 -12.57 -4.12 -0.99
CA ILE A 136 -11.18 -4.59 -1.05
C ILE A 136 -11.12 -6.05 -1.51
N ASP A 137 -12.18 -6.81 -1.19
CA ASP A 137 -12.38 -8.16 -1.71
C ASP A 137 -12.36 -8.23 -3.26
N SER A 138 -12.70 -7.16 -4.00
CA SER A 138 -12.66 -7.18 -5.48
C SER A 138 -11.25 -7.31 -6.05
N VAL A 139 -10.24 -6.68 -5.41
CA VAL A 139 -8.83 -6.81 -5.80
C VAL A 139 -8.25 -8.09 -5.23
N LEU A 140 -8.56 -8.41 -3.97
CA LEU A 140 -8.07 -9.64 -3.33
C LEU A 140 -8.56 -10.91 -4.03
N ARG A 141 -9.76 -10.91 -4.63
CA ARG A 141 -10.29 -12.02 -5.45
C ARG A 141 -9.55 -12.23 -6.77
N GLN A 142 -8.83 -11.22 -7.26
CA GLN A 142 -8.01 -11.32 -8.48
C GLN A 142 -6.59 -11.83 -8.18
N MET A 143 -6.25 -12.02 -6.91
CA MET A 143 -4.96 -12.52 -6.47
C MET A 143 -5.07 -13.99 -6.04
N PRO A 144 -3.99 -14.81 -6.19
CA PRO A 144 -3.94 -16.14 -5.59
C PRO A 144 -4.24 -16.08 -4.08
N ASP A 145 -5.06 -17.01 -3.60
CA ASP A 145 -5.56 -17.06 -2.21
C ASP A 145 -4.44 -16.92 -1.16
N ASP A 146 -3.30 -17.53 -1.45
CA ASP A 146 -2.14 -17.52 -0.57
C ASP A 146 -1.52 -16.12 -0.39
N LEU A 147 -1.50 -15.33 -1.47
CA LEU A 147 -0.98 -13.97 -1.49
C LEU A 147 -2.01 -12.97 -0.98
N SER A 148 -3.28 -13.13 -1.37
CA SER A 148 -4.38 -12.28 -0.92
C SER A 148 -4.60 -12.41 0.58
N ALA A 149 -4.51 -13.63 1.14
CA ALA A 149 -4.65 -13.88 2.56
C ALA A 149 -3.53 -13.20 3.37
N ILE A 150 -2.27 -13.30 2.93
CA ILE A 150 -1.15 -12.66 3.63
C ILE A 150 -1.26 -11.13 3.55
N LEU A 151 -1.65 -10.60 2.39
CA LEU A 151 -1.86 -9.16 2.21
C LEU A 151 -2.99 -8.66 3.13
N LYS A 152 -4.11 -9.39 3.20
CA LYS A 152 -5.22 -9.11 4.11
C LYS A 152 -4.80 -9.17 5.58
N GLN A 153 -4.15 -10.24 6.01
CA GLN A 153 -3.68 -10.39 7.39
C GLN A 153 -2.76 -9.24 7.80
N HIS A 154 -1.87 -8.81 6.91
CA HIS A 154 -0.94 -7.74 7.22
C HIS A 154 -1.58 -6.35 7.22
N TYR A 155 -2.36 -6.00 6.19
CA TYR A 155 -2.85 -4.62 5.99
C TYR A 155 -4.28 -4.38 6.49
N LEU A 156 -5.11 -5.42 6.63
CA LEU A 156 -6.49 -5.29 7.14
C LEU A 156 -6.63 -5.75 8.58
N ASP A 157 -5.89 -6.78 8.97
CA ASP A 157 -5.94 -7.31 10.34
C ASP A 157 -4.78 -6.79 11.22
N ASP A 158 -3.93 -5.91 10.67
CA ASP A 158 -2.73 -5.33 11.31
C ASP A 158 -1.81 -6.38 11.96
N MET A 159 -1.73 -7.56 11.36
CA MET A 159 -0.98 -8.66 11.92
C MET A 159 0.51 -8.47 11.63
N PRO A 160 1.38 -8.50 12.66
CA PRO A 160 2.83 -8.41 12.46
C PRO A 160 3.37 -9.69 11.81
N TYR A 161 4.53 -9.60 11.16
CA TYR A 161 5.10 -10.74 10.44
C TYR A 161 5.33 -11.97 11.31
N ALA A 162 5.66 -11.79 12.59
CA ALA A 162 5.83 -12.88 13.54
C ALA A 162 4.53 -13.66 13.77
N ASP A 163 3.40 -12.97 13.88
CA ASP A 163 2.10 -13.59 14.11
C ASP A 163 1.59 -14.27 12.83
N ILE A 164 1.81 -13.67 11.66
CA ILE A 164 1.49 -14.32 10.36
C ILE A 164 2.37 -15.55 10.16
N SER A 165 3.67 -15.46 10.49
CA SER A 165 4.63 -16.56 10.43
C SER A 165 4.19 -17.72 11.32
N ALA A 166 3.83 -17.44 12.57
CA ALA A 166 3.32 -18.43 13.52
C ALA A 166 1.99 -19.04 13.05
N SER A 167 1.07 -18.21 12.54
CA SER A 167 -0.23 -18.67 12.04
C SER A 167 -0.12 -19.57 10.80
N LYS A 168 0.86 -19.33 9.91
CA LYS A 168 1.03 -20.08 8.65
C LYS A 168 2.11 -21.16 8.70
N GLY A 169 2.90 -21.24 9.78
CA GLY A 169 3.98 -22.23 9.93
C GLY A 169 5.13 -22.05 8.93
N ILE A 170 5.35 -20.84 8.41
CA ILE A 170 6.43 -20.52 7.46
C ILE A 170 7.33 -19.42 8.01
N SER A 171 8.59 -19.35 7.56
CA SER A 171 9.57 -18.40 8.08
C SER A 171 9.19 -16.94 7.82
N ILE A 172 9.66 -16.02 8.67
CA ILE A 172 9.50 -14.57 8.47
C ILE A 172 10.08 -14.14 7.12
N GLY A 173 11.18 -14.73 6.67
CA GLY A 173 11.74 -14.50 5.33
C GLY A 173 10.77 -14.88 4.20
N ALA A 174 10.09 -16.02 4.33
CA ALA A 174 9.06 -16.45 3.39
C ALA A 174 7.84 -15.51 3.39
N ILE A 175 7.41 -15.02 4.56
CA ILE A 175 6.36 -14.01 4.68
C ILE A 175 6.73 -12.72 3.94
N LYS A 176 7.96 -12.21 4.14
CA LYS A 176 8.45 -11.00 3.45
C LYS A 176 8.44 -11.18 1.94
N MET A 177 8.94 -12.32 1.44
CA MET A 177 8.95 -12.63 0.01
C MET A 177 7.53 -12.75 -0.56
N LYS A 178 6.60 -13.39 0.16
CA LYS A 178 5.19 -13.48 -0.25
C LYS A 178 4.51 -12.11 -0.26
N LEU A 179 4.74 -11.25 0.74
CA LEU A 179 4.22 -9.88 0.77
C LEU A 179 4.77 -9.04 -0.38
N PHE A 180 6.06 -9.15 -0.69
CA PHE A 180 6.65 -8.48 -1.85
C PHE A 180 5.94 -8.90 -3.15
N ARG A 181 5.75 -10.20 -3.37
CA ARG A 181 5.02 -10.72 -4.54
C ARG A 181 3.56 -10.26 -4.55
N ALA A 182 2.90 -10.26 -3.40
CA ALA A 182 1.52 -9.80 -3.26
C ALA A 182 1.37 -8.31 -3.62
N ARG A 183 2.32 -7.45 -3.21
CA ARG A 183 2.34 -6.03 -3.59
C ARG A 183 2.60 -5.81 -5.07
N LYS A 184 3.52 -6.57 -5.66
CA LYS A 184 3.78 -6.51 -7.10
C LYS A 184 2.53 -6.88 -7.90
N LEU A 185 1.88 -7.97 -7.52
CA LEU A 185 0.64 -8.41 -8.16
C LEU A 185 -0.50 -7.41 -7.93
N PHE A 186 -0.60 -6.83 -6.74
CA PHE A 186 -1.54 -5.73 -6.49
C PHE A 186 -1.28 -4.59 -7.50
N LYS A 187 -0.04 -4.11 -7.63
CA LYS A 187 0.32 -3.08 -8.62
C LYS A 187 -0.06 -3.47 -10.05
N GLU A 188 0.19 -4.71 -10.45
CA GLU A 188 -0.19 -5.25 -11.78
C GLU A 188 -1.71 -5.22 -11.97
N ILE A 189 -2.50 -5.69 -11.02
CA ILE A 189 -3.98 -5.63 -11.09
C ILE A 189 -4.49 -4.19 -11.19
N MET A 190 -3.81 -3.26 -10.48
CA MET A 190 -4.15 -1.84 -10.56
C MET A 190 -3.70 -1.18 -11.88
N GLY A 191 -2.72 -1.74 -12.60
CA GLY A 191 -2.07 -1.10 -13.76
C GLY A 191 -2.08 -1.89 -15.08
N SER A 192 -2.65 -3.08 -15.15
CA SER A 192 -2.72 -3.86 -16.39
C SER A 192 -3.88 -3.40 -17.28
N ILE A 193 -3.54 -2.53 -18.23
CA ILE A 193 -4.14 -2.47 -19.56
C ILE A 193 -3.06 -3.04 -20.50
N GLU A 194 -3.30 -4.22 -21.08
CA GLU A 194 -2.68 -4.58 -22.37
C GLU A 194 -3.48 -3.91 -23.49
#